data_AF-A0A7C0WR24-F1
#
_entry.id   AF-A0A7C0WR24-F1
#
_cell.length_a   1.000
_cell.length_b   1.000
_cell.length_c   1.000
_cell.angle_alpha   90.00
_cell.angle_beta   90.00
_cell.angle_gamma   90.00
#
_symmetry.space_group_name_H-M   'P 1'
#
loop_
_entity.id
_entity.type
_entity.pdbx_description
1 polymer ?
#
loop_
_entity_poly.entity_id
_entity_poly.type
_entity_poly.pdbx_seq_one_letter_code
_entity_poly.pdbx_strand_id
1 'polypeptide(L)'
;MAVSFIGGEPGRSDLPLMVVDLGYSARRPSCGLMHEGLSRPESLMFGECISAVRRRIEETGDGILVLEGVLSTYHDDRGNPDIRGSFEKRMGWYYGPGAVTLAAARQFLGELQKRAQVEATIYLVEAFLSFKRRHRSHCEDALTIFRHFREAPVQELRPGCVPILPDIHGVPPVRSFVRWVGGE
;
A
#
# COMPACT_ATOMS: atom_id res chain seq x y z
N MET A 1 14.97 17.23 -7.27
CA MET A 1 13.76 17.19 -6.44
C MET A 1 13.16 15.81 -6.59
N ALA A 2 13.19 15.02 -5.52
CA ALA A 2 12.74 13.63 -5.54
C ALA A 2 11.88 13.33 -4.31
N VAL A 3 10.82 12.56 -4.52
CA VAL A 3 10.05 11.97 -3.41
C VAL A 3 10.91 10.90 -2.76
N SER A 4 11.04 10.98 -1.44
CA SER A 4 11.72 9.97 -0.62
C SER A 4 10.68 9.06 0.02
N PHE A 5 10.83 7.75 -0.14
CA PHE A 5 9.95 6.77 0.49
C PHE A 5 10.55 6.25 1.79
N ILE A 6 9.76 6.29 2.87
CA ILE A 6 10.16 5.77 4.17
C ILE A 6 9.23 4.63 4.56
N GLY A 7 9.80 3.46 4.81
CA GLY A 7 9.11 2.32 5.42
C GLY A 7 9.13 2.45 6.94
N GLY A 8 8.09 3.05 7.51
CA GLY A 8 7.97 3.27 8.94
C GLY A 8 6.74 4.08 9.32
N GLU A 9 6.42 4.11 10.61
CA GLU A 9 5.38 5.00 11.12
C GLU A 9 5.90 6.43 11.21
N PRO A 10 5.13 7.44 10.79
CA PRO A 10 5.55 8.82 10.94
C PRO A 10 5.58 9.20 12.42
N GLY A 11 6.61 9.94 12.83
CA GLY A 11 6.74 10.48 14.19
C GLY A 11 5.72 11.58 14.55
N ARG A 12 4.78 11.88 13.64
CA ARG A 12 3.71 12.87 13.80
C ARG A 12 2.40 12.36 13.23
N SER A 13 1.28 12.73 13.84
CA SER A 13 -0.05 12.18 13.54
C SER A 13 -0.86 12.97 12.52
N ASP A 14 -0.41 14.17 12.14
CA ASP A 14 -1.13 15.17 11.34
C ASP A 14 -0.70 15.20 9.86
N LEU A 15 0.05 14.18 9.40
CA LEU A 15 0.38 14.06 7.98
C LEU A 15 -0.86 13.70 7.14
N PRO A 16 -1.01 14.30 5.94
CA PRO A 16 -2.04 13.93 4.99
C PRO A 16 -2.05 12.43 4.69
N LEU A 17 -3.24 11.83 4.70
CA LEU A 17 -3.42 10.40 4.46
C LEU A 17 -3.98 10.15 3.05
N MET A 18 -3.26 9.36 2.27
CA MET A 18 -3.72 8.81 1.00
C MET A 18 -3.75 7.29 1.08
N VAL A 19 -4.81 6.70 0.53
CA VAL A 19 -5.02 5.26 0.52
C VAL A 19 -5.35 4.82 -0.89
N VAL A 20 -4.67 3.76 -1.33
CA VAL A 20 -4.93 3.11 -2.61
C VAL A 20 -5.19 1.62 -2.39
N ASP A 21 -6.37 1.14 -2.79
CA ASP A 21 -6.53 -0.29 -3.10
C ASP A 21 -5.95 -0.54 -4.49
N LEU A 22 -4.91 -1.37 -4.59
CA LEU A 22 -4.10 -1.48 -5.80
C LEU A 22 -4.44 -2.75 -6.60
N GLY A 23 -5.21 -2.59 -7.67
CA GLY A 23 -5.35 -3.61 -8.71
C GLY A 23 -4.47 -3.35 -9.94
N TYR A 24 -4.26 -4.38 -10.74
CA TYR A 24 -3.38 -4.34 -11.92
C TYR A 24 -4.09 -4.84 -13.18
N SER A 25 -4.99 -4.01 -13.71
CA SER A 25 -5.76 -4.31 -14.92
C SER A 25 -5.43 -3.35 -16.05
N ALA A 26 -5.28 -3.90 -17.27
CA ALA A 26 -5.00 -3.12 -18.47
C ALA A 26 -6.23 -2.46 -19.10
N ARG A 27 -7.45 -2.93 -18.78
CA ARG A 27 -8.67 -2.62 -19.57
C ARG A 27 -9.81 -2.00 -18.80
N ARG A 28 -9.78 -2.08 -17.47
CA ARG A 28 -10.83 -1.57 -16.60
C ARG A 28 -10.24 -0.92 -15.35
N PRO A 29 -10.94 0.04 -14.75
CA PRO A 29 -10.57 0.59 -13.45
C PRO A 29 -10.37 -0.53 -12.44
N SER A 30 -9.24 -0.46 -11.74
CA SER A 30 -8.84 -1.47 -10.75
C SER A 30 -8.14 -0.86 -9.54
N CYS A 31 -8.10 0.46 -9.44
CA CYS A 31 -7.55 1.14 -8.28
C CYS A 31 -8.66 1.91 -7.57
N GLY A 32 -8.77 1.74 -6.26
CA GLY A 32 -9.62 2.57 -5.42
C GLY A 32 -8.77 3.62 -4.72
N LEU A 33 -9.10 4.91 -4.85
CA LEU A 33 -8.35 6.01 -4.20
C LEU A 33 -9.24 6.70 -3.17
N MET A 34 -8.69 6.97 -1.98
CA MET A 34 -9.31 7.82 -0.95
C MET A 34 -8.25 8.70 -0.27
N HIS A 35 -8.58 9.97 -0.02
CA HIS A 35 -7.79 10.89 0.80
C HIS A 35 -8.70 11.98 1.39
N GLU A 36 -8.18 12.81 2.29
CA GLU A 36 -8.95 13.83 3.04
C GLU A 36 -9.61 14.91 2.17
N GLY A 37 -9.15 15.07 0.92
CA GLY A 37 -9.71 16.02 -0.04
C GLY A 37 -10.88 15.47 -0.85
N LEU A 38 -11.21 14.17 -0.70
CA LEU A 38 -12.30 13.53 -1.43
C LEU A 38 -13.50 13.31 -0.52
N SER A 39 -14.69 13.64 -1.03
CA SER A 39 -15.95 13.33 -0.34
C SER A 39 -16.36 11.86 -0.48
N ARG A 40 -15.84 11.16 -1.49
CA ARG A 40 -16.09 9.74 -1.78
C ARG A 40 -14.87 9.12 -2.47
N PRO A 41 -14.64 7.80 -2.33
CA PRO A 41 -13.55 7.13 -3.03
C PRO A 41 -13.74 7.18 -4.55
N GLU A 42 -12.64 7.26 -5.28
CA GLU A 42 -12.61 7.24 -6.74
C GLU A 42 -12.19 5.86 -7.26
N SER A 43 -12.75 5.47 -8.41
CA SER A 43 -12.37 4.24 -9.13
C SER A 43 -11.57 4.65 -10.36
N LEU A 44 -10.30 4.24 -10.44
CA LEU A 44 -9.34 4.73 -11.42
C LEU A 44 -8.66 3.57 -12.17
N MET A 45 -8.23 3.84 -13.39
CA MET A 45 -7.21 3.02 -14.06
C MET A 45 -5.87 3.14 -13.33
N PHE A 46 -4.99 2.15 -13.49
CA PHE A 46 -3.68 2.14 -12.81
C PHE A 46 -2.84 3.41 -13.04
N GLY A 47 -2.71 3.85 -14.30
CA GLY A 47 -1.96 5.07 -14.62
C GLY A 47 -2.64 6.38 -14.17
N GLU A 48 -3.97 6.39 -14.12
CA GLU A 48 -4.74 7.53 -13.59
C GLU A 48 -4.54 7.65 -12.08
N CYS A 49 -4.51 6.51 -11.36
CA CYS A 49 -4.26 6.47 -9.93
C CYS A 49 -2.86 7.00 -9.58
N ILE A 50 -1.81 6.61 -10.32
CA ILE A 50 -0.46 7.18 -10.15
C ILE A 50 -0.51 8.70 -10.32
N SER A 51 -1.19 9.18 -11.37
CA SER A 51 -1.29 10.61 -11.66
C SER A 51 -2.04 11.38 -10.58
N ALA A 52 -3.11 10.80 -10.03
CA ALA A 52 -3.88 11.38 -8.94
C ALA A 52 -3.08 11.46 -7.64
N VAL A 53 -2.40 10.37 -7.25
CA VAL A 53 -1.54 10.35 -6.05
C VAL A 53 -0.37 11.32 -6.21
N ARG A 54 0.26 11.38 -7.39
CA ARG A 54 1.32 12.35 -7.67
C ARG A 54 0.85 13.78 -7.47
N ARG A 55 -0.27 14.18 -8.09
CA ARG A 55 -0.83 15.53 -7.93
C ARG A 55 -1.08 15.84 -6.46
N ARG A 56 -1.62 14.87 -5.72
CA ARG A 56 -1.87 15.06 -4.29
C ARG A 56 -0.59 15.30 -3.50
N ILE A 57 0.48 14.52 -3.76
CA ILE A 57 1.80 14.74 -3.16
C ILE A 57 2.37 16.11 -3.54
N GLU A 58 2.24 16.53 -4.80
CA GLU A 58 2.67 17.85 -5.27
C GLU A 58 1.89 19.00 -4.60
N GLU A 59 0.63 18.78 -4.26
CA GLU A 59 -0.21 19.74 -3.52
C GLU A 59 0.09 19.80 -2.02
N THR A 60 0.36 18.66 -1.38
CA THR A 60 0.47 18.58 0.08
C THR A 60 1.88 18.49 0.62
N GLY A 61 2.85 18.10 -0.20
CA GLY A 61 4.19 17.75 0.25
C GLY A 61 4.20 16.42 1.00
N ASP A 62 4.80 16.40 2.19
CA ASP A 62 4.93 15.22 3.04
C ASP A 62 3.58 14.55 3.34
N GLY A 63 3.59 13.23 3.49
CA GLY A 63 2.35 12.49 3.69
C GLY A 63 2.53 11.01 3.99
N ILE A 64 1.40 10.34 4.18
CA ILE A 64 1.31 8.89 4.33
C ILE A 64 0.62 8.33 3.09
N LEU A 65 1.24 7.34 2.45
CA LEU A 65 0.65 6.57 1.36
C LEU A 65 0.47 5.12 1.80
N VAL A 66 -0.79 4.72 1.94
CA VAL A 66 -1.16 3.35 2.24
C VAL A 66 -1.51 2.64 0.95
N LEU A 67 -0.85 1.52 0.66
CA LEU A 67 -1.15 0.68 -0.49
C LEU A 67 -1.71 -0.66 0.00
N GLU A 68 -2.90 -1.05 -0.47
CA GLU A 68 -3.34 -2.45 -0.43
C GLU A 68 -2.54 -3.21 -1.49
N GLY A 69 -1.43 -3.82 -1.06
CA GLY A 69 -0.47 -4.43 -1.94
C GLY A 69 0.85 -4.70 -1.23
N VAL A 70 1.63 -5.65 -1.74
CA VAL A 70 2.88 -6.10 -1.11
C VAL A 70 3.95 -4.99 -1.20
N LEU A 71 4.42 -4.50 -0.05
CA LEU A 71 5.49 -3.49 0.05
C LEU A 71 6.80 -4.01 0.69
N SER A 72 6.80 -5.25 1.16
CA SER A 72 7.99 -5.93 1.64
C SER A 72 7.97 -7.42 1.26
N THR A 73 9.13 -8.04 1.18
CA THR A 73 9.29 -9.48 0.92
C THR A 73 10.15 -10.14 1.98
N TYR A 74 9.98 -11.44 2.15
CA TYR A 74 10.82 -12.27 3.00
C TYR A 74 11.24 -13.52 2.22
N HIS A 75 12.52 -13.88 2.36
CA HIS A 75 13.09 -15.08 1.78
C HIS A 75 13.77 -15.88 2.90
N ASP A 76 13.65 -17.21 2.85
CA ASP A 76 14.28 -18.10 3.81
C ASP A 76 15.81 -18.12 3.65
N ASP A 77 16.50 -18.87 4.53
CA ASP A 77 17.97 -19.00 4.49
C ASP A 77 18.51 -19.67 3.21
N ARG A 78 17.62 -20.23 2.38
CA ARG A 78 17.94 -20.81 1.07
C ARG A 78 17.60 -19.87 -0.08
N GLY A 79 17.09 -18.67 0.21
CA GLY A 79 16.68 -17.67 -0.78
C GLY A 79 15.30 -17.93 -1.42
N ASN A 80 14.50 -18.86 -0.90
CA ASN A 80 13.15 -19.10 -1.40
C ASN A 80 12.14 -18.13 -0.77
N PRO A 81 11.10 -17.70 -1.50
CA PRO A 81 10.07 -16.85 -0.93
C PRO A 81 9.32 -17.61 0.18
N ASP A 82 9.08 -16.92 1.29
CA ASP A 82 8.36 -17.47 2.45
C ASP A 82 7.49 -16.37 3.10
N ILE A 83 6.58 -16.77 3.98
CA ILE A 83 5.63 -15.85 4.63
C ILE A 83 6.35 -14.85 5.53
N ARG A 84 5.85 -13.62 5.55
CA ARG A 84 6.43 -12.48 6.29
C ARG A 84 6.01 -12.44 7.75
N GLY A 85 4.90 -13.10 8.10
CA GLY A 85 4.38 -13.17 9.46
C GLY A 85 3.15 -14.07 9.54
N SER A 86 2.68 -14.33 10.77
CA SER A 86 1.54 -15.21 11.02
C SER A 86 0.22 -14.74 10.37
N PHE A 87 0.11 -13.43 10.09
CA PHE A 87 -1.07 -12.82 9.46
C PHE A 87 -1.36 -13.32 8.04
N GLU A 88 -0.37 -13.87 7.33
CA GLU A 88 -0.57 -14.37 5.95
C GLU A 88 -1.26 -15.74 5.90
N LYS A 89 -1.45 -16.43 7.05
CA LYS A 89 -2.22 -17.68 7.21
C LYS A 89 -2.05 -18.73 6.06
N ARG A 90 -0.87 -18.79 5.41
CA ARG A 90 -0.44 -19.65 4.26
C ARG A 90 -0.53 -19.06 2.84
N MET A 91 -1.20 -17.93 2.64
CA MET A 91 -1.24 -17.23 1.35
C MET A 91 -0.19 -16.13 1.36
N GLY A 92 1.07 -16.53 1.17
CA GLY A 92 2.20 -15.61 1.18
C GLY A 92 2.14 -14.61 0.03
N TRP A 93 2.88 -13.52 0.18
CA TRP A 93 3.05 -12.47 -0.83
C TRP A 93 3.45 -12.99 -2.23
N TYR A 94 4.05 -14.17 -2.31
CA TYR A 94 4.54 -14.80 -3.54
C TYR A 94 3.47 -15.61 -4.30
N TYR A 95 2.26 -15.74 -3.76
CA TYR A 95 1.21 -16.56 -4.37
C TYR A 95 0.22 -15.73 -5.19
N GLY A 96 0.07 -16.07 -6.49
CA GLY A 96 -1.00 -15.59 -7.38
C GLY A 96 -1.28 -14.08 -7.25
N PRO A 97 -2.41 -13.66 -6.62
CA PRO A 97 -2.73 -12.25 -6.41
C PRO A 97 -1.64 -11.44 -5.69
N GLY A 98 -0.94 -12.03 -4.71
CA GLY A 98 0.14 -11.33 -3.99
C GLY A 98 1.31 -10.97 -4.90
N ALA A 99 1.70 -11.88 -5.80
CA ALA A 99 2.78 -11.64 -6.76
C ALA A 99 2.38 -10.56 -7.78
N VAL A 100 1.09 -10.52 -8.15
CA VAL A 100 0.54 -9.47 -9.03
C VAL A 100 0.55 -8.11 -8.34
N THR A 101 0.11 -8.01 -7.09
CA THR A 101 0.12 -6.73 -6.36
C THR A 101 1.53 -6.27 -6.01
N LEU A 102 2.49 -7.19 -5.80
CA LEU A 102 3.92 -6.87 -5.72
C LEU A 102 4.42 -6.18 -7.00
N ALA A 103 4.14 -6.76 -8.18
CA ALA A 103 4.53 -6.18 -9.45
C ALA A 103 3.87 -4.81 -9.67
N ALA A 104 2.58 -4.70 -9.33
CA ALA A 104 1.83 -3.45 -9.38
C ALA A 104 2.44 -2.38 -8.48
N ALA A 105 2.75 -2.70 -7.22
CA ALA A 105 3.31 -1.76 -6.26
C ALA A 105 4.70 -1.25 -6.68
N ARG A 106 5.55 -2.15 -7.19
CA ARG A 106 6.87 -1.76 -7.75
C ARG A 106 6.73 -0.79 -8.91
N GLN A 107 5.83 -1.07 -9.85
CA GLN A 107 5.58 -0.17 -10.98
C GLN A 107 4.97 1.16 -10.52
N PHE A 108 4.04 1.13 -9.57
CA PHE A 108 3.35 2.30 -9.04
C PHE A 108 4.34 3.26 -8.37
N LEU A 109 5.12 2.77 -7.41
CA LEU A 109 6.10 3.56 -6.67
C LEU A 109 7.25 4.03 -7.57
N GLY A 110 7.74 3.16 -8.47
CA GLY A 110 8.80 3.53 -9.41
C GLY A 110 8.38 4.64 -10.36
N GLU A 111 7.15 4.62 -10.88
CA GLU A 111 6.64 5.71 -11.72
C GLU A 111 6.33 6.98 -10.91
N LEU A 112 5.86 6.84 -9.68
CA LEU A 112 5.61 7.98 -8.79
C LEU A 112 6.92 8.73 -8.49
N GLN A 113 7.98 8.01 -8.13
CA GLN A 113 9.31 8.58 -7.84
C GLN A 113 9.92 9.29 -9.06
N LYS A 114 9.75 8.72 -10.26
CA LYS A 114 10.26 9.32 -11.51
C LYS A 114 9.52 10.59 -11.94
N ARG A 115 8.22 10.67 -11.66
CA ARG A 115 7.34 11.70 -12.24
C ARG A 115 7.01 12.85 -11.29
N ALA A 116 7.15 12.66 -9.99
CA ALA A 116 6.92 13.71 -9.01
C ALA A 116 7.96 14.82 -9.15
N GLN A 117 7.49 16.07 -9.13
CA GLN A 117 8.36 17.25 -9.32
C GLN A 117 8.55 18.07 -8.03
N VAL A 118 8.31 17.45 -6.88
CA VAL A 118 8.40 18.06 -5.54
C VAL A 118 9.37 17.27 -4.66
N GLU A 119 9.98 17.95 -3.69
CA GLU A 119 10.66 17.27 -2.59
C GLU A 119 9.64 17.00 -1.48
N ALA A 120 9.39 15.73 -1.22
CA ALA A 120 8.44 15.29 -0.22
C ALA A 120 8.88 13.95 0.39
N THR A 121 8.60 13.78 1.67
CA THR A 121 8.77 12.54 2.41
C THR A 121 7.43 11.81 2.48
N ILE A 122 7.37 10.62 1.88
CA ILE A 122 6.17 9.80 1.86
C ILE A 122 6.39 8.54 2.68
N TYR A 123 5.66 8.43 3.78
CA TYR A 123 5.65 7.24 4.64
C TYR A 123 4.78 6.18 4.00
N LEU A 124 5.38 5.05 3.65
CA LEU A 124 4.71 3.92 3.02
C LEU A 124 4.18 2.96 4.09
N VAL A 125 2.92 2.56 3.93
CA VAL A 125 2.29 1.54 4.77
C VAL A 125 1.59 0.53 3.87
N GLU A 126 1.74 -0.76 4.18
CA GLU A 126 0.99 -1.81 3.53
C GLU A 126 -0.34 -2.05 4.26
N ALA A 127 -1.45 -2.02 3.54
CA ALA A 127 -2.73 -2.48 4.03
C ALA A 127 -2.96 -3.95 3.67
N PHE A 128 -3.17 -4.79 4.69
CA PHE A 128 -3.51 -6.19 4.51
C PHE A 128 -5.02 -6.41 4.72
N LEU A 129 -5.71 -6.81 3.65
CA LEU A 129 -7.17 -6.93 3.57
C LEU A 129 -7.65 -8.32 3.13
N SER A 130 -6.82 -9.34 3.25
CA SER A 130 -7.13 -10.70 2.79
C SER A 130 -8.30 -11.36 3.56
N PHE A 131 -8.78 -12.49 3.03
CA PHE A 131 -9.83 -13.34 3.63
C PHE A 131 -11.22 -12.68 3.76
N LYS A 132 -11.54 -11.77 2.83
CA LYS A 132 -12.85 -11.10 2.76
C LYS A 132 -13.98 -12.14 2.60
N ARG A 133 -15.01 -12.07 3.45
CA ARG A 133 -16.20 -12.96 3.35
C ARG A 133 -17.05 -12.73 2.10
N ARG A 134 -16.97 -11.52 1.53
CA ARG A 134 -17.67 -11.14 0.30
C ARG A 134 -16.72 -10.39 -0.62
N HIS A 135 -17.00 -10.45 -1.92
CA HIS A 135 -16.38 -9.55 -2.87
C HIS A 135 -16.74 -8.09 -2.52
N ARG A 136 -15.75 -7.20 -2.59
CA ARG A 136 -15.90 -5.76 -2.38
C ARG A 136 -15.25 -5.04 -3.55
N SER A 137 -15.74 -3.85 -3.86
CA SER A 137 -15.08 -2.99 -4.84
C SER A 137 -13.81 -2.38 -4.26
N HIS A 138 -12.84 -2.05 -5.12
CA HIS A 138 -11.60 -1.37 -4.69
C HIS A 138 -11.89 -0.04 -3.95
N CYS A 139 -12.95 0.66 -4.32
CA CYS A 139 -13.41 1.86 -3.62
C CYS A 139 -13.90 1.58 -2.19
N GLU A 140 -14.66 0.50 -1.98
CA GLU A 140 -15.12 0.11 -0.64
C GLU A 140 -13.94 -0.20 0.29
N ASP A 141 -12.91 -0.86 -0.24
CA ASP A 141 -11.74 -1.25 0.52
C ASP A 141 -10.84 -0.04 0.80
N ALA A 142 -10.54 0.81 -0.19
CA ALA A 142 -9.85 2.08 0.04
C ALA A 142 -10.53 2.95 1.11
N LEU A 143 -11.87 3.06 1.07
CA LEU A 143 -12.62 3.78 2.08
C LEU A 143 -12.53 3.12 3.47
N THR A 144 -12.51 1.79 3.52
CA THR A 144 -12.41 1.03 4.78
C THR A 144 -11.05 1.23 5.43
N ILE A 145 -9.98 1.11 4.64
CA ILE A 145 -8.61 1.39 5.11
C ILE A 145 -8.52 2.82 5.62
N PHE A 146 -9.00 3.79 4.84
CA PHE A 146 -8.95 5.21 5.21
C PHE A 146 -9.65 5.50 6.55
N ARG A 147 -10.85 4.96 6.75
CA ARG A 147 -11.63 5.16 7.99
C ARG A 147 -10.98 4.53 9.22
N HIS A 148 -10.32 3.39 9.06
CA HIS A 148 -9.82 2.60 10.17
C HIS A 148 -8.29 2.59 10.29
N PHE A 149 -7.58 3.39 9.49
CA PHE A 149 -6.12 3.40 9.43
C PHE A 149 -5.46 3.53 10.81
N ARG A 150 -5.97 4.44 11.63
CA ARG A 150 -5.44 4.72 12.97
C ARG A 150 -5.74 3.61 13.98
N GLU A 151 -6.80 2.84 13.77
CA GLU A 151 -7.23 1.75 14.65
C GLU A 151 -6.61 0.39 14.25
N ALA A 152 -6.19 0.25 12.98
CA ALA A 152 -5.69 -1.00 12.43
C ALA A 152 -4.35 -1.40 13.07
N PRO A 153 -4.24 -2.61 13.64
CA PRO A 153 -3.02 -3.05 14.29
C PRO A 153 -1.89 -3.28 13.29
N VAL A 154 -0.70 -2.80 13.64
CA VAL A 154 0.55 -3.15 12.95
C VAL A 154 0.85 -4.62 13.22
N GLN A 155 1.19 -5.35 12.16
CA GLN A 155 1.54 -6.76 12.22
C GLN A 155 3.04 -6.93 12.48
N GLU A 156 3.39 -7.97 13.22
CA GLU A 156 4.78 -8.36 13.42
C GLU A 156 5.33 -9.02 12.15
N LEU A 157 6.40 -8.42 11.62
CA LEU A 157 7.16 -8.96 10.50
C LEU A 157 8.34 -9.77 11.01
N ARG A 158 8.65 -10.87 10.31
CA ARG A 158 9.86 -11.65 10.59
C ARG A 158 11.11 -10.78 10.40
N PRO A 159 12.14 -10.95 11.25
CA PRO A 159 13.45 -10.38 10.99
C PRO A 159 13.98 -10.82 9.63
N GLY A 160 14.53 -9.90 8.84
CA GLY A 160 15.03 -10.17 7.49
C GLY A 160 14.07 -9.81 6.36
N CYS A 161 12.86 -9.32 6.67
CA CYS A 161 12.02 -8.67 5.66
C CYS A 161 12.77 -7.49 5.02
N VAL A 162 12.62 -7.34 3.70
CA VAL A 162 13.24 -6.25 2.91
C VAL A 162 12.17 -5.50 2.12
N PRO A 163 12.32 -4.18 1.90
CA PRO A 163 11.38 -3.43 1.09
C PRO A 163 11.39 -3.90 -0.38
N ILE A 164 10.29 -3.65 -1.09
CA ILE A 164 10.15 -4.06 -2.49
C ILE A 164 10.96 -3.22 -3.48
N LEU A 165 11.54 -2.10 -3.06
CA LEU A 165 12.43 -1.25 -3.86
C LEU A 165 13.63 -0.85 -3.00
N PRO A 166 14.84 -0.76 -3.57
CA PRO A 166 16.05 -0.40 -2.82
C PRO A 166 16.01 1.02 -2.26
N ASP A 167 15.26 1.92 -2.90
CA ASP A 167 15.17 3.34 -2.52
C ASP A 167 14.15 3.60 -1.40
N ILE A 168 13.47 2.57 -0.89
CA ILE A 168 12.61 2.69 0.29
C ILE A 168 13.48 2.56 1.53
N HIS A 169 13.53 3.62 2.33
CA HIS A 169 14.29 3.64 3.57
C HIS A 169 13.52 2.93 4.69
N GLY A 170 13.94 1.72 5.05
CA GLY A 170 13.27 0.89 6.06
C GLY A 170 12.24 -0.07 5.46
N VAL A 171 11.60 -0.86 6.31
CA VAL A 171 10.58 -1.84 5.89
C VAL A 171 9.20 -1.24 6.16
N PRO A 172 8.35 -1.04 5.13
CA PRO A 172 6.99 -0.56 5.32
C PRO A 172 6.22 -1.45 6.30
N PRO A 173 5.61 -0.88 7.35
CA PRO A 173 4.79 -1.65 8.27
C PRO A 173 3.57 -2.20 7.54
N VAL A 174 3.12 -3.37 7.98
CA VAL A 174 1.87 -3.98 7.50
C VAL A 174 0.79 -3.74 8.55
N ARG A 175 -0.33 -3.13 8.17
CA ARG A 175 -1.51 -2.97 9.03
C ARG A 175 -2.64 -3.88 8.56
N SER A 176 -3.22 -4.63 9.47
CA SER A 176 -4.29 -5.59 9.15
C SER A 176 -5.67 -4.96 9.31
N PHE A 177 -6.50 -5.07 8.27
CA PHE A 177 -7.86 -4.56 8.23
C PHE A 177 -8.93 -5.67 8.18
N VAL A 178 -8.51 -6.93 8.37
CA VAL A 178 -9.34 -8.13 8.25
C VAL A 178 -10.64 -8.04 9.07
N ARG A 179 -10.57 -7.47 10.28
CA ARG A 179 -11.72 -7.24 11.18
C ARG A 179 -12.87 -6.45 10.52
N TRP A 180 -12.55 -5.46 9.69
CA TRP A 180 -13.55 -4.56 9.09
C TRP A 180 -14.10 -5.06 7.75
N VAL A 181 -13.46 -6.07 7.16
CA VAL A 181 -13.97 -6.77 5.96
C VAL A 181 -14.60 -8.12 6.27
N GLY A 182 -14.77 -8.40 7.57
CA GLY A 182 -15.39 -9.60 8.09
C GLY A 182 -14.54 -10.85 7.92
N GLY A 183 -13.23 -10.75 7.68
CA GLY A 183 -12.39 -11.93 7.65
C GLY A 183 -12.20 -12.55 9.04
N GLU A 184 -12.04 -13.87 9.07
CA GLU A 184 -11.65 -14.65 10.26
C GLU A 184 -10.16 -14.51 10.55
#